data_AF-X1NZR8-F1
#
_entry.id   AF-X1NZR8-F1
#
_cell.length_a   1.000
_cell.length_b   1.000
_cell.length_c   1.000
_cell.angle_alpha   90.00
_cell.angle_beta   90.00
_cell.angle_gamma   90.00
#
_symmetry.space_group_name_H-M   'P 1'
#
loop_
_entity.id
_entity.type
_entity.pdbx_description
1 polymer ?
#
loop_
_entity_poly.entity_id
_entity_poly.type
_entity_poly.pdbx_seq_one_letter_code
_entity_poly.pdbx_strand_id
1 'polypeptide(L)'
;GAIYVEDLLRGKVSFETKMLGDFIILKSNGTPTFNFANVIDDALMKMTHVIRGDDHLSNTPRQVLLYEALSFKIPQYAHIPMILGRDGTKLSKRHGATSIADYREKGYLSWTMINYLALLGWSTQESQQFFNQEELIRSFSLERVGKSATVFDPKKLEWMNGEYIRKLKPNQLVDLLIPYLRRENWVTKRIDPLTRKKILKVTELEQERVKVLSQITNLADFFFKSDFEYDRTSVEKRLKK
;
A
#
# COMPACT_ATOMS: atom_id res chain seq x y z
N GLY A 1 17.31 30.12 21.61
CA GLY A 1 15.97 29.74 22.08
C GLY A 1 15.66 28.32 21.68
N ALA A 2 14.47 27.83 21.99
CA ALA A 2 13.97 26.55 21.48
C ALA A 2 12.68 26.80 20.70
N ILE A 3 12.50 26.05 19.62
CA ILE A 3 11.25 26.00 18.85
C ILE A 3 10.52 24.75 19.28
N TYR A 4 9.24 24.89 19.58
CA TYR A 4 8.39 23.79 19.97
C TYR A 4 7.48 23.41 18.82
N VAL A 5 7.43 22.12 18.52
CA VAL A 5 6.49 21.52 17.59
C VAL A 5 5.51 20.69 18.40
N GLU A 6 4.24 21.05 18.32
CA GLU A 6 3.15 20.27 18.90
C GLU A 6 2.69 19.24 17.85
N ASP A 7 3.00 17.97 18.08
CA ASP A 7 2.64 16.86 17.19
C ASP A 7 1.60 15.94 17.83
N LEU A 8 0.56 15.60 17.09
CA LEU A 8 -0.57 14.79 17.56
C LEU A 8 -0.16 13.36 17.95
N LEU A 9 0.92 12.81 17.37
CA LEU A 9 1.42 11.48 17.72
C LEU A 9 2.60 11.58 18.69
N ARG A 10 3.55 12.46 18.43
CA ARG A 10 4.82 12.55 19.17
C ARG A 10 4.74 13.43 20.41
N GLY A 11 3.67 14.21 20.56
CA GLY A 11 3.54 15.22 21.60
C GLY A 11 4.44 16.43 21.31
N LYS A 12 4.82 17.13 22.36
CA LYS A 12 5.68 18.31 22.28
C LYS A 12 7.14 17.92 22.02
N VAL A 13 7.67 18.34 20.87
CA VAL A 13 9.07 18.14 20.47
C VAL A 13 9.79 19.49 20.45
N SER A 14 10.98 19.57 21.07
CA SER A 14 11.79 20.80 21.08
C SER A 14 13.00 20.72 20.16
N PHE A 15 13.26 21.81 19.43
CA PHE A 15 14.41 21.97 18.55
C PHE A 15 15.22 23.20 18.95
N GLU A 16 16.53 23.03 19.13
CA GLU A 16 17.42 24.14 19.46
C GLU A 16 17.60 25.07 18.25
N THR A 17 17.35 26.37 18.44
CA THR A 17 17.48 27.35 17.34
C THR A 17 18.88 27.41 16.75
N LYS A 18 19.90 27.15 17.57
CA LYS A 18 21.31 27.14 17.14
C LYS A 18 21.59 26.07 16.08
N MET A 19 20.84 24.97 16.09
CA MET A 19 20.99 23.86 15.15
C MET A 19 20.30 24.09 13.80
N LEU A 20 19.42 25.10 13.70
CA LEU A 20 18.64 25.35 12.48
C LEU A 20 19.38 26.23 11.49
N GLY A 21 20.02 27.29 11.99
CA GLY A 21 20.66 28.34 11.19
C GLY A 21 19.70 29.07 10.25
N ASP A 22 20.24 30.01 9.48
CA ASP A 22 19.50 30.59 8.35
C ASP A 22 19.39 29.56 7.24
N PHE A 23 18.22 29.53 6.58
CA PHE A 23 17.96 28.58 5.50
C PHE A 23 17.42 29.29 4.27
N ILE A 24 17.78 28.75 3.10
CA ILE A 24 17.37 29.29 1.81
C ILE A 24 15.86 29.07 1.63
N ILE A 25 15.11 30.13 1.35
CA ILE A 25 13.69 30.08 1.00
C ILE A 25 13.44 30.20 -0.51
N LEU A 26 14.35 30.87 -1.22
CA LEU A 26 14.29 31.10 -2.66
C LEU A 26 15.68 30.92 -3.26
N LYS A 27 15.79 30.11 -4.32
CA LYS A 27 17.04 29.90 -5.05
C LYS A 27 17.33 31.08 -6.00
N SER A 28 18.57 31.22 -6.43
CA SER A 28 19.00 32.28 -7.37
C SER A 28 18.25 32.25 -8.71
N ASN A 29 17.76 31.08 -9.14
CA ASN A 29 16.94 30.91 -10.33
C ASN A 29 15.44 31.23 -10.11
N GLY A 30 15.07 31.83 -8.96
CA GLY A 30 13.68 32.18 -8.62
C GLY A 30 12.81 31.00 -8.18
N THR A 31 13.35 29.78 -8.07
CA THR A 31 12.57 28.61 -7.61
C THR A 31 12.50 28.58 -6.07
N PRO A 32 11.31 28.51 -5.47
CA PRO A 32 11.18 28.40 -4.02
C PRO A 32 11.72 27.05 -3.51
N THR A 33 12.23 27.03 -2.27
CA THR A 33 12.64 25.77 -1.63
C THR A 33 11.43 25.06 -1.03
N PHE A 34 11.60 23.76 -0.73
CA PHE A 34 10.52 22.92 -0.21
C PHE A 34 9.82 23.53 1.00
N ASN A 35 10.57 23.98 2.02
CA ASN A 35 9.96 24.53 3.24
C ASN A 35 9.15 25.81 2.98
N PHE A 36 9.63 26.67 2.09
CA PHE A 36 8.91 27.89 1.74
C PHE A 36 7.66 27.58 0.93
N ALA A 37 7.79 26.86 -0.19
CA ALA A 37 6.66 26.51 -1.04
C ALA A 37 5.57 25.74 -0.26
N ASN A 38 5.96 24.74 0.54
CA ASN A 38 5.02 23.93 1.31
C ASN A 38 4.23 24.77 2.33
N VAL A 39 4.87 25.71 3.04
CA VAL A 39 4.16 26.59 3.99
C VAL A 39 3.18 27.52 3.28
N ILE A 40 3.59 28.11 2.15
CA ILE A 40 2.71 28.98 1.37
C ILE A 40 1.50 28.19 0.87
N ASP A 41 1.72 27.03 0.25
CA ASP A 41 0.64 26.21 -0.30
C ASP A 41 -0.30 25.71 0.79
N ASP A 42 0.22 25.16 1.89
CA ASP A 42 -0.60 24.69 3.01
C ASP A 42 -1.44 25.83 3.62
N ALA A 43 -0.87 27.02 3.78
CA ALA A 43 -1.58 28.19 4.30
C ALA A 43 -2.67 28.68 3.35
N LEU A 44 -2.35 28.84 2.06
CA LEU A 44 -3.30 29.34 1.05
C LEU A 44 -4.41 28.33 0.76
N MET A 45 -4.10 27.02 0.81
CA MET A 45 -5.08 25.94 0.70
C MET A 45 -5.82 25.67 2.01
N LYS A 46 -5.52 26.41 3.09
CA LYS A 46 -6.18 26.34 4.40
C LYS A 46 -6.11 24.94 5.03
N MET A 47 -4.96 24.29 4.92
CA MET A 47 -4.72 22.99 5.56
C MET A 47 -4.89 23.10 7.08
N THR A 48 -5.65 22.18 7.64
CA THR A 48 -5.90 22.13 9.10
C THR A 48 -4.99 21.12 9.80
N HIS A 49 -4.68 20.02 9.11
CA HIS A 49 -3.85 18.92 9.60
C HIS A 49 -2.84 18.52 8.52
N VAL A 50 -1.57 18.45 8.90
CA VAL A 50 -0.48 17.95 8.06
C VAL A 50 -0.07 16.57 8.58
N ILE A 51 -0.51 15.52 7.88
CA ILE A 51 -0.19 14.13 8.18
C ILE A 51 0.86 13.63 7.19
N ARG A 52 2.07 13.35 7.67
CA ARG A 52 3.21 12.98 6.80
C ARG A 52 4.23 12.11 7.52
N GLY A 53 5.15 11.50 6.78
CA GLY A 53 6.22 10.66 7.34
C GLY A 53 7.08 11.39 8.36
N ASP A 54 7.54 10.67 9.38
CA ASP A 54 8.40 11.19 10.45
C ASP A 54 9.80 11.61 10.01
N ASP A 55 10.24 11.18 8.84
CA ASP A 55 11.43 11.72 8.18
C ASP A 55 11.32 13.21 7.84
N HIS A 56 10.10 13.76 7.80
CA HIS A 56 9.87 15.20 7.64
C HIS A 56 9.78 15.98 8.95
N LEU A 57 9.84 15.33 10.12
CA LEU A 57 9.71 16.02 11.42
C LEU A 57 10.76 17.13 11.62
N SER A 58 11.98 16.92 11.13
CA SER A 58 13.08 17.90 11.21
C SER A 58 12.88 19.14 10.34
N ASN A 59 11.93 19.12 9.40
CA ASN A 59 11.54 20.29 8.60
C ASN A 59 10.55 21.19 9.33
N THR A 60 9.70 20.61 10.16
CA THR A 60 8.62 21.29 10.88
C THR A 60 9.05 22.54 11.66
N PRO A 61 10.18 22.58 12.40
CA PRO A 61 10.60 23.83 13.08
C PRO A 61 10.87 24.98 12.10
N ARG A 62 11.41 24.71 10.90
CA ARG A 62 11.60 25.75 9.87
C ARG A 62 10.26 26.23 9.32
N GLN A 63 9.32 25.31 9.15
CA GLN A 63 7.99 25.63 8.66
C GLN A 63 7.22 26.46 9.68
N VAL A 64 7.28 26.12 10.98
CA VAL A 64 6.70 26.92 12.08
C VAL A 64 7.20 28.36 12.04
N LEU A 65 8.52 28.58 11.92
CA LEU A 65 9.07 29.94 11.80
C LEU A 65 8.52 30.70 10.59
N LEU A 66 8.32 30.03 9.45
CA LEU A 66 7.76 30.67 8.27
C LEU A 66 6.28 31.03 8.47
N TYR A 67 5.49 30.14 9.08
CA TYR A 67 4.10 30.43 9.45
C TYR A 67 4.03 31.67 10.36
N GLU A 68 4.86 31.73 11.39
CA GLU A 68 4.94 32.86 12.31
C GLU A 68 5.36 34.15 11.61
N ALA A 69 6.44 34.11 10.83
CA ALA A 69 6.96 35.27 10.12
C ALA A 69 5.96 35.85 9.10
N LEU A 70 5.15 35.00 8.49
CA LEU A 70 4.12 35.39 7.52
C LEU A 70 2.75 35.61 8.17
N SER A 71 2.64 35.50 9.49
CA SER A 71 1.39 35.65 10.25
C SER A 71 0.28 34.68 9.78
N PHE A 72 0.66 33.49 9.33
CA PHE A 72 -0.27 32.43 8.99
C PHE A 72 -0.61 31.55 10.19
N LYS A 73 -1.79 30.94 10.18
CA LYS A 73 -2.19 29.94 11.17
C LYS A 73 -1.39 28.65 10.95
N ILE A 74 -0.73 28.17 12.00
CA ILE A 74 0.00 26.90 11.98
C ILE A 74 -1.01 25.74 12.00
N PRO A 75 -0.93 24.76 11.07
CA PRO A 75 -1.76 23.56 11.10
C PRO A 75 -1.34 22.60 12.22
N GLN A 76 -2.20 21.65 12.56
CA GLN A 76 -1.83 20.55 13.46
C GLN A 76 -0.94 19.55 12.72
N TYR A 77 0.14 19.09 13.34
CA TYR A 77 1.05 18.12 12.73
C TYR A 77 0.84 16.71 13.28
N ALA A 78 1.03 15.73 12.42
CA ALA A 78 0.97 14.32 12.76
C ALA A 78 2.02 13.56 11.96
N HIS A 79 3.16 13.27 12.59
CA HIS A 79 4.28 12.59 11.93
C HIS A 79 4.18 11.07 12.08
N ILE A 80 3.62 10.42 11.05
CA ILE A 80 3.42 8.96 11.01
C ILE A 80 4.76 8.22 10.89
N PRO A 81 4.96 7.10 11.62
CA PRO A 81 6.25 6.40 11.61
C PRO A 81 6.61 5.81 10.24
N MET A 82 7.91 5.75 9.96
CA MET A 82 8.46 5.09 8.79
C MET A 82 8.00 3.63 8.66
N ILE A 83 7.73 3.21 7.43
CA ILE A 83 7.54 1.79 7.09
C ILE A 83 8.90 1.16 6.80
N LEU A 84 9.18 0.04 7.47
CA LEU A 84 10.43 -0.70 7.39
C LEU A 84 10.27 -1.97 6.56
N GLY A 85 11.38 -2.44 5.99
CA GLY A 85 11.53 -3.80 5.50
C GLY A 85 11.66 -4.80 6.65
N ARG A 86 11.67 -6.10 6.31
CA ARG A 86 11.85 -7.18 7.30
C ARG A 86 13.24 -7.18 7.96
N ASP A 87 14.20 -6.51 7.34
CA ASP A 87 15.56 -6.31 7.86
C ASP A 87 15.65 -5.11 8.82
N GLY A 88 14.54 -4.40 9.07
CA GLY A 88 14.48 -3.22 9.92
C GLY A 88 14.96 -1.93 9.26
N THR A 89 15.36 -1.95 7.99
CA THR A 89 15.77 -0.75 7.26
C THR A 89 14.57 -0.07 6.58
N LYS A 90 14.72 1.19 6.14
CA LYS A 90 13.65 1.89 5.41
C LYS A 90 13.22 1.07 4.19
N LEU A 91 11.91 0.83 4.06
CA LEU A 91 11.36 0.10 2.92
C LEU A 91 11.78 0.80 1.62
N SER A 92 12.32 0.00 0.69
CA SER A 92 12.93 0.48 -0.56
C SER A 92 12.89 -0.62 -1.63
N LYS A 93 13.16 -0.26 -2.88
CA LYS A 93 13.16 -1.21 -4.02
C LYS A 93 14.05 -2.45 -3.81
N ARG A 94 15.06 -2.39 -2.94
CA ARG A 94 15.92 -3.53 -2.60
C ARG A 94 15.16 -4.69 -1.93
N HIS A 95 14.02 -4.39 -1.31
CA HIS A 95 13.17 -5.37 -0.64
C HIS A 95 12.18 -6.07 -1.59
N GLY A 96 12.23 -5.77 -2.89
CA GLY A 96 11.35 -6.30 -3.92
C GLY A 96 10.31 -5.28 -4.39
N ALA A 97 9.09 -5.76 -4.67
CA ALA A 97 7.99 -4.92 -5.13
C ALA A 97 7.68 -3.86 -4.06
N THR A 98 7.88 -2.60 -4.42
CA THR A 98 7.59 -1.44 -3.56
C THR A 98 6.71 -0.43 -4.25
N SER A 99 6.53 -0.54 -5.57
CA SER A 99 5.58 0.28 -6.30
C SER A 99 4.20 -0.37 -6.25
N ILE A 100 3.15 0.45 -6.10
CA ILE A 100 1.75 -0.02 -6.20
C ILE A 100 1.48 -0.66 -7.56
N ALA A 101 2.17 -0.21 -8.62
CA ALA A 101 2.06 -0.79 -9.95
C ALA A 101 2.55 -2.25 -9.98
N ASP A 102 3.65 -2.58 -9.32
CA ASP A 102 4.20 -3.94 -9.25
C ASP A 102 3.20 -4.90 -8.58
N TYR A 103 2.55 -4.45 -7.48
CA TYR A 103 1.53 -5.24 -6.79
C TYR A 103 0.28 -5.42 -7.66
N ARG A 104 -0.14 -4.39 -8.38
CA ARG A 104 -1.24 -4.50 -9.36
C ARG A 104 -0.91 -5.51 -10.46
N GLU A 105 0.31 -5.48 -10.99
CA GLU A 105 0.75 -6.42 -12.04
C GLU A 105 0.74 -7.88 -11.56
N LYS A 106 1.16 -8.12 -10.31
CA LYS A 106 1.06 -9.43 -9.63
C LYS A 106 -0.38 -9.86 -9.33
N GLY A 107 -1.33 -8.93 -9.36
CA GLY A 107 -2.74 -9.25 -9.11
C GLY A 107 -3.16 -9.21 -7.66
N TYR A 108 -2.61 -8.27 -6.91
CA TYR A 108 -3.21 -7.85 -5.65
C TYR A 108 -4.46 -7.01 -5.91
N LEU A 109 -5.50 -7.24 -5.13
CA LEU A 109 -6.72 -6.42 -5.17
C LEU A 109 -6.41 -5.05 -4.58
N SER A 110 -6.95 -4.00 -5.22
CA SER A 110 -6.79 -2.61 -4.74
C SER A 110 -7.27 -2.45 -3.31
N TRP A 111 -8.41 -3.06 -2.97
CA TRP A 111 -8.99 -3.00 -1.63
C TRP A 111 -8.10 -3.66 -0.57
N THR A 112 -7.53 -4.83 -0.88
CA THR A 112 -6.57 -5.49 0.01
C THR A 112 -5.39 -4.59 0.30
N MET A 113 -4.83 -3.92 -0.72
CA MET A 113 -3.72 -2.98 -0.52
C MET A 113 -4.12 -1.83 0.41
N ILE A 114 -5.30 -1.22 0.22
CA ILE A 114 -5.80 -0.14 1.08
C ILE A 114 -5.94 -0.61 2.53
N ASN A 115 -6.65 -1.71 2.76
CA ASN A 115 -6.84 -2.24 4.11
C ASN A 115 -5.49 -2.61 4.75
N TYR A 116 -4.60 -3.25 4.01
CA TYR A 116 -3.31 -3.66 4.54
C TYR A 116 -2.44 -2.45 4.94
N LEU A 117 -2.35 -1.43 4.08
CA LEU A 117 -1.60 -0.21 4.36
C LEU A 117 -2.21 0.57 5.53
N ALA A 118 -3.53 0.60 5.66
CA ALA A 118 -4.18 1.22 6.82
C ALA A 118 -3.79 0.54 8.14
N LEU A 119 -3.54 -0.78 8.14
CA LEU A 119 -3.08 -1.51 9.32
C LEU A 119 -1.59 -1.33 9.64
N LEU A 120 -0.83 -0.65 8.77
CA LEU A 120 0.57 -0.32 9.03
C LEU A 120 0.65 0.89 9.96
N GLY A 121 0.61 0.62 11.25
CA GLY A 121 0.76 1.62 12.31
C GLY A 121 -0.57 2.05 12.93
N TRP A 122 -1.70 1.52 12.47
CA TRP A 122 -3.01 1.74 13.08
C TRP A 122 -3.71 0.41 13.36
N SER A 123 -4.51 0.35 14.43
CA SER A 123 -5.27 -0.84 14.81
C SER A 123 -6.60 -0.47 15.46
N THR A 124 -7.58 -1.36 15.38
CA THR A 124 -8.84 -1.25 16.15
C THR A 124 -8.70 -1.86 17.56
N GLN A 125 -9.70 -1.68 18.45
CA GLN A 125 -9.55 -2.09 19.88
C GLN A 125 -9.58 -3.62 19.95
N GLU A 126 -10.42 -4.21 19.12
CA GLU A 126 -10.55 -5.64 18.91
C GLU A 126 -9.48 -6.22 17.97
N SER A 127 -8.52 -5.42 17.49
CA SER A 127 -7.50 -5.84 16.52
C SER A 127 -8.08 -6.46 15.23
N GLN A 128 -9.21 -5.93 14.77
CA GLN A 128 -9.84 -6.31 13.50
C GLN A 128 -8.86 -6.08 12.34
N GLN A 129 -8.81 -7.05 11.41
CA GLN A 129 -7.88 -7.01 10.27
C GLN A 129 -8.57 -6.85 8.92
N PHE A 130 -9.84 -7.22 8.82
CA PHE A 130 -10.62 -7.14 7.58
C PHE A 130 -11.72 -6.10 7.73
N PHE A 131 -11.79 -5.17 6.79
CA PHE A 131 -12.77 -4.10 6.76
C PHE A 131 -13.41 -4.04 5.38
N ASN A 132 -14.69 -3.69 5.32
CA ASN A 132 -15.21 -3.03 4.12
C ASN A 132 -14.83 -1.54 4.12
N GLN A 133 -15.18 -0.84 3.04
CA GLN A 133 -14.77 0.55 2.85
C GLN A 133 -15.36 1.49 3.89
N GLU A 134 -16.66 1.35 4.15
CA GLU A 134 -17.40 2.17 5.09
C GLU A 134 -16.95 1.92 6.53
N GLU A 135 -16.68 0.67 6.89
CA GLU A 135 -16.15 0.28 8.20
C GLU A 135 -14.77 0.90 8.44
N LEU A 136 -13.85 0.81 7.47
CA LEU A 136 -12.52 1.39 7.63
C LEU A 136 -12.59 2.91 7.83
N ILE A 137 -13.39 3.59 7.00
CA ILE A 137 -13.59 5.05 7.09
C ILE A 137 -14.16 5.44 8.45
N ARG A 138 -15.16 4.72 8.95
CA ARG A 138 -15.79 5.02 10.25
C ARG A 138 -14.89 4.68 11.43
N SER A 139 -14.04 3.66 11.30
CA SER A 139 -13.18 3.18 12.39
C SER A 139 -11.89 3.98 12.51
N PHE A 140 -11.40 4.55 11.41
CA PHE A 140 -10.11 5.24 11.40
C PHE A 140 -10.12 6.45 12.33
N SER A 141 -9.07 6.57 13.13
CA SER A 141 -8.86 7.70 14.02
C SER A 141 -7.36 7.89 14.24
N LEU A 142 -6.93 9.15 14.30
CA LEU A 142 -5.52 9.49 14.37
C LEU A 142 -4.89 9.15 15.73
N GLU A 143 -5.70 9.19 16.79
CA GLU A 143 -5.34 8.86 18.18
C GLU A 143 -4.85 7.41 18.33
N ARG A 144 -5.20 6.57 17.35
CA ARG A 144 -4.90 5.14 17.33
C ARG A 144 -3.75 4.76 16.42
N VAL A 145 -3.13 5.76 15.79
CA VAL A 145 -1.89 5.58 15.07
C VAL A 145 -0.75 5.48 16.09
N GLY A 146 -0.06 4.35 16.08
CA GLY A 146 1.09 4.09 16.94
C GLY A 146 2.31 4.94 16.57
N LYS A 147 3.22 5.10 17.53
CA LYS A 147 4.44 5.91 17.38
C LYS A 147 5.64 5.12 16.83
N SER A 148 5.54 3.79 16.84
CA SER A 148 6.63 2.89 16.43
C SER A 148 6.59 2.63 14.94
N ALA A 149 7.77 2.53 14.33
CA ALA A 149 7.91 2.10 12.95
C ALA A 149 7.28 0.72 12.73
N THR A 150 6.69 0.50 11.55
CA THR A 150 6.01 -0.76 11.24
C THR A 150 6.70 -1.50 10.12
N VAL A 151 6.76 -2.82 10.25
CA VAL A 151 7.40 -3.69 9.25
C VAL A 151 6.37 -4.09 8.21
N PHE A 152 6.70 -3.84 6.94
CA PHE A 152 5.96 -4.38 5.82
C PHE A 152 6.23 -5.89 5.71
N ASP A 153 5.19 -6.70 5.87
CA ASP A 153 5.19 -8.16 5.72
C ASP A 153 4.45 -8.59 4.44
N PRO A 154 5.18 -8.93 3.35
CA PRO A 154 4.58 -9.42 2.12
C PRO A 154 3.76 -10.70 2.29
N LYS A 155 4.10 -11.57 3.26
CA LYS A 155 3.35 -12.82 3.49
C LYS A 155 1.98 -12.54 4.06
N LYS A 156 1.88 -11.59 5.00
CA LYS A 156 0.61 -11.14 5.55
C LYS A 156 -0.26 -10.48 4.47
N LEU A 157 0.34 -9.65 3.62
CA LEU A 157 -0.38 -9.03 2.49
C LEU A 157 -0.91 -10.08 1.51
N GLU A 158 -0.10 -11.07 1.12
CA GLU A 158 -0.53 -12.17 0.24
C GLU A 158 -1.66 -12.99 0.86
N TRP A 159 -1.54 -13.35 2.14
CA TRP A 159 -2.60 -14.06 2.86
C TRP A 159 -3.90 -13.27 2.87
N MET A 160 -3.85 -11.98 3.27
CA MET A 160 -5.00 -11.10 3.31
C MET A 160 -5.64 -10.95 1.91
N ASN A 161 -4.84 -10.89 0.85
CA ASN A 161 -5.32 -10.85 -0.52
C ASN A 161 -6.11 -12.12 -0.88
N GLY A 162 -5.59 -13.29 -0.53
CA GLY A 162 -6.30 -14.56 -0.71
C GLY A 162 -7.63 -14.62 0.03
N GLU A 163 -7.70 -14.11 1.26
CA GLU A 163 -8.96 -14.01 2.02
C GLU A 163 -9.98 -13.12 1.31
N TYR A 164 -9.54 -12.00 0.72
CA TYR A 164 -10.43 -11.14 -0.07
C TYR A 164 -10.86 -11.78 -1.38
N ILE A 165 -9.95 -12.47 -2.09
CA ILE A 165 -10.28 -13.21 -3.31
C ILE A 165 -11.34 -14.28 -3.04
N ARG A 166 -11.21 -15.05 -1.95
CA ARG A 166 -12.19 -16.06 -1.54
C ARG A 166 -13.59 -15.50 -1.31
N LYS A 167 -13.70 -14.25 -0.83
CA LYS A 167 -14.97 -13.57 -0.59
C LYS A 167 -15.65 -13.03 -1.86
N LEU A 168 -14.97 -13.01 -3.01
CA LEU A 168 -15.56 -12.53 -4.25
C LEU A 168 -16.58 -13.53 -4.80
N LYS A 169 -17.61 -13.01 -5.48
CA LYS A 169 -18.49 -13.87 -6.28
C LYS A 169 -17.68 -14.44 -7.45
N PRO A 170 -17.82 -15.73 -7.81
CA PRO A 170 -17.04 -16.34 -8.88
C PRO A 170 -17.08 -15.56 -10.20
N ASN A 171 -18.25 -15.01 -10.58
CA ASN A 171 -18.37 -14.19 -11.78
C ASN A 171 -17.56 -12.90 -11.76
N GLN A 172 -17.43 -12.25 -10.60
CA GLN A 172 -16.59 -11.05 -10.45
C GLN A 172 -15.10 -11.42 -10.53
N LEU A 173 -14.73 -12.56 -9.92
CA LEU A 173 -13.37 -13.07 -9.98
C LEU A 173 -12.97 -13.42 -11.42
N VAL A 174 -13.85 -14.06 -12.21
CA VAL A 174 -13.64 -14.30 -13.64
C VAL A 174 -13.22 -13.01 -14.36
N ASP A 175 -13.94 -11.92 -14.15
CA ASP A 175 -13.66 -10.66 -14.83
C ASP A 175 -12.27 -10.10 -14.47
N LEU A 176 -11.85 -10.29 -13.21
CA LEU A 176 -10.51 -9.92 -12.73
C LEU A 176 -9.40 -10.84 -13.26
N LEU A 177 -9.70 -12.10 -13.58
CA LEU A 177 -8.74 -13.08 -14.08
C LEU A 177 -8.50 -12.96 -15.60
N ILE A 178 -9.49 -12.47 -16.37
CA ILE A 178 -9.40 -12.32 -17.84
C ILE A 178 -8.09 -11.65 -18.31
N PRO A 179 -7.62 -10.54 -17.72
CA PRO A 179 -6.37 -9.91 -18.15
C PRO A 179 -5.14 -10.81 -18.02
N TYR A 180 -5.13 -11.77 -17.10
CA TYR A 180 -4.03 -12.71 -16.90
C TYR A 180 -4.11 -13.86 -17.91
N LEU A 181 -5.32 -14.40 -18.12
CA LEU A 181 -5.56 -15.44 -19.13
C LEU A 181 -5.24 -14.96 -20.55
N ARG A 182 -5.47 -13.68 -20.84
CA ARG A 182 -5.11 -13.07 -22.13
C ARG A 182 -3.60 -12.96 -22.35
N ARG A 183 -2.82 -12.69 -21.29
CA ARG A 183 -1.35 -12.61 -21.39
C ARG A 183 -0.74 -13.95 -21.80
N GLU A 184 -1.35 -15.06 -21.36
CA GLU A 184 -0.96 -16.41 -21.74
C GLU A 184 -1.53 -16.86 -23.11
N ASN A 185 -2.27 -15.98 -23.80
CA ASN A 185 -2.98 -16.28 -25.05
C ASN A 185 -4.02 -17.41 -24.94
N TRP A 186 -4.52 -17.73 -23.74
CA TRP A 186 -5.54 -18.80 -23.56
C TRP A 186 -6.95 -18.36 -23.90
N VAL A 187 -7.19 -17.06 -23.90
CA VAL A 187 -8.49 -16.48 -24.27
C VAL A 187 -8.25 -15.29 -25.18
N THR A 188 -9.13 -15.10 -26.17
CA THR A 188 -9.00 -14.00 -27.13
C THR A 188 -9.55 -12.68 -26.56
N LYS A 189 -9.48 -11.61 -27.36
CA LYS A 189 -10.12 -10.33 -27.02
C LYS A 189 -11.64 -10.48 -26.88
N ARG A 190 -12.28 -11.35 -27.67
CA ARG A 190 -13.71 -11.69 -27.53
C ARG A 190 -13.84 -13.05 -26.85
N ILE A 191 -14.56 -13.10 -25.74
CA ILE A 191 -14.80 -14.34 -25.00
C ILE A 191 -16.25 -14.73 -25.28
N ASP A 192 -16.45 -15.83 -25.99
CA ASP A 192 -17.77 -16.37 -26.26
C ASP A 192 -18.37 -17.00 -24.97
N PRO A 193 -19.71 -17.20 -24.93
CA PRO A 193 -20.38 -17.73 -23.73
C PRO A 193 -19.87 -19.10 -23.28
N LEU A 194 -19.45 -19.98 -24.20
CA LEU A 194 -18.96 -21.32 -23.86
C LEU A 194 -17.58 -21.23 -23.20
N THR A 195 -16.67 -20.43 -23.77
CA THR A 195 -15.37 -20.14 -23.17
C THR A 195 -15.54 -19.48 -21.80
N ARG A 196 -16.43 -18.50 -21.65
CA ARG A 196 -16.68 -17.86 -20.35
C ARG A 196 -17.20 -18.85 -19.31
N LYS A 197 -18.10 -19.77 -19.70
CA LYS A 197 -18.61 -20.83 -18.83
C LYS A 197 -17.50 -21.79 -18.40
N LYS A 198 -16.55 -22.12 -19.28
CA LYS A 198 -15.36 -22.90 -18.93
C LYS A 198 -14.49 -22.16 -17.91
N ILE A 199 -14.19 -20.88 -18.14
CA ILE A 199 -13.40 -20.07 -17.21
C ILE A 199 -14.07 -20.01 -15.84
N LEU A 200 -15.40 -19.81 -15.79
CA LEU A 200 -16.14 -19.78 -14.53
C LEU A 200 -15.95 -21.07 -13.72
N LYS A 201 -16.10 -22.24 -14.35
CA LYS A 201 -15.89 -23.53 -13.66
C LYS A 201 -14.46 -23.70 -13.14
N VAL A 202 -13.47 -23.27 -13.93
CA VAL A 202 -12.06 -23.28 -13.50
C VAL A 202 -11.85 -22.32 -12.33
N THR A 203 -12.45 -21.12 -12.38
CA THR A 203 -12.40 -20.15 -11.30
C THR A 203 -13.02 -20.72 -10.02
N GLU A 204 -14.20 -21.35 -10.09
CA GLU A 204 -14.85 -21.98 -8.94
C GLU A 204 -13.99 -23.07 -8.29
N LEU A 205 -13.27 -23.86 -9.11
CA LEU A 205 -12.36 -24.90 -8.63
C LEU A 205 -11.12 -24.34 -7.93
N GLU A 206 -10.51 -23.30 -8.50
CA GLU A 206 -9.21 -22.78 -8.05
C GLU A 206 -9.32 -21.61 -7.05
N GLN A 207 -10.50 -21.02 -6.86
CA GLN A 207 -10.71 -19.80 -6.05
C GLN A 207 -10.11 -19.90 -4.64
N GLU A 208 -10.22 -21.06 -3.98
CA GLU A 208 -9.67 -21.29 -2.64
C GLU A 208 -8.13 -21.24 -2.60
N ARG A 209 -7.48 -21.56 -3.72
CA ARG A 209 -6.02 -21.68 -3.85
C ARG A 209 -5.35 -20.39 -4.36
N VAL A 210 -6.10 -19.53 -5.05
CA VAL A 210 -5.59 -18.28 -5.60
C VAL A 210 -5.35 -17.27 -4.47
N LYS A 211 -4.09 -16.88 -4.27
CA LYS A 211 -3.72 -15.80 -3.33
C LYS A 211 -3.47 -14.47 -4.02
N VAL A 212 -3.00 -14.49 -5.26
CA VAL A 212 -2.91 -13.32 -6.14
C VAL A 212 -3.40 -13.69 -7.53
N LEU A 213 -4.05 -12.78 -8.24
CA LEU A 213 -4.76 -13.09 -9.48
C LEU A 213 -3.86 -13.72 -10.55
N SER A 214 -2.58 -13.35 -10.62
CA SER A 214 -1.65 -13.93 -11.60
C SER A 214 -1.37 -15.42 -11.38
N GLN A 215 -1.61 -15.97 -10.17
CA GLN A 215 -1.39 -17.39 -9.90
C GLN A 215 -2.35 -18.30 -10.68
N ILE A 216 -3.45 -17.76 -11.20
CA ILE A 216 -4.40 -18.54 -11.99
C ILE A 216 -3.75 -19.22 -13.18
N THR A 217 -2.71 -18.62 -13.77
CA THR A 217 -2.04 -19.20 -14.92
C THR A 217 -1.36 -20.51 -14.51
N ASN A 218 -0.58 -20.51 -13.44
CA ASN A 218 0.05 -21.74 -12.96
C ASN A 218 -0.94 -22.78 -12.40
N LEU A 219 -2.06 -22.34 -11.84
CA LEU A 219 -3.06 -23.25 -11.24
C LEU A 219 -3.98 -23.90 -12.27
N ALA A 220 -4.19 -23.27 -13.42
CA ALA A 220 -5.19 -23.69 -14.38
C ALA A 220 -4.62 -24.06 -15.76
N ASP A 221 -3.31 -24.07 -15.95
CA ASP A 221 -2.68 -24.28 -17.25
C ASP A 221 -3.15 -25.55 -17.97
N PHE A 222 -3.28 -26.67 -17.26
CA PHE A 222 -3.74 -27.95 -17.79
C PHE A 222 -5.20 -27.95 -18.29
N PHE A 223 -6.01 -26.93 -17.93
CA PHE A 223 -7.33 -26.76 -18.52
C PHE A 223 -7.29 -26.08 -19.89
N PHE A 224 -6.20 -25.39 -20.23
CA PHE A 224 -6.08 -24.58 -21.44
C PHE A 224 -5.00 -25.07 -22.41
N LYS A 225 -3.95 -25.74 -21.91
CA LYS A 225 -2.90 -26.35 -22.71
C LYS A 225 -3.25 -27.80 -23.05
N SER A 226 -3.05 -28.18 -24.31
CA SER A 226 -3.16 -29.57 -24.77
C SER A 226 -1.86 -30.35 -24.60
N ASP A 227 -0.71 -29.67 -24.72
CA ASP A 227 0.61 -30.25 -24.57
C ASP A 227 1.18 -29.90 -23.20
N PHE A 228 1.44 -30.93 -22.39
CA PHE A 228 2.11 -30.78 -21.09
C PHE A 228 3.13 -31.90 -20.91
N GLU A 229 4.30 -31.55 -20.37
CA GLU A 229 5.31 -32.53 -20.00
C GLU A 229 4.97 -33.16 -18.66
N TYR A 230 4.98 -34.49 -18.62
CA TYR A 230 4.76 -35.20 -17.37
C TYR A 230 6.02 -35.12 -16.49
N ASP A 231 5.84 -34.78 -15.21
CA ASP A 231 6.90 -34.96 -14.21
C ASP A 231 7.24 -36.45 -14.08
N ARG A 232 8.43 -36.83 -14.57
CA ARG A 232 8.89 -38.23 -14.61
C ARG A 232 8.83 -38.87 -13.23
N THR A 233 9.20 -38.13 -12.18
CA THR A 233 9.18 -38.60 -10.79
C THR A 233 7.76 -38.98 -10.34
N SER A 234 6.78 -38.13 -10.64
CA SER A 234 5.37 -38.37 -10.32
C SER A 234 4.78 -39.52 -11.14
N VAL A 235 5.14 -39.63 -12.43
CA VAL A 235 4.72 -40.76 -13.28
C VAL A 235 5.24 -42.07 -12.71
N GLU A 236 6.53 -42.14 -12.38
CA GLU A 236 7.14 -43.36 -11.84
C GLU A 236 6.55 -43.76 -10.49
N LYS A 237 6.22 -42.80 -9.64
CA LYS A 237 5.66 -43.06 -8.31
C LYS A 237 4.17 -43.38 -8.29
N ARG A 238 3.39 -42.87 -9.24
CA ARG A 238 1.91 -42.90 -9.19
C ARG A 238 1.24 -43.65 -10.34
N LEU A 239 1.89 -43.76 -11.50
CA LEU A 239 1.28 -44.30 -12.72
C LEU A 239 1.96 -45.58 -13.23
N LYS A 240 3.24 -45.81 -12.91
CA LYS A 240 3.87 -47.11 -13.12
C LYS A 240 3.55 -48.04 -11.94
N LYS A 241 2.53 -48.89 -12.12
CA LYS A 241 2.39 -50.15 -11.38
C LYS A 241 2.93 -51.27 -12.25
#